data_AF-A0A7Y1VYS6-F1
#
_entry.id   AF-A0A7Y1VYS6-F1
#
_cell.length_a   1.000
_cell.length_b   1.000
_cell.length_c   1.000
_cell.angle_alpha   90.00
_cell.angle_beta   90.00
_cell.angle_gamma   90.00
#
_symmetry.space_group_name_H-M   'P 1'
#
loop_
_entity.id
_entity.type
_entity.pdbx_description
1 polymer ?
#
loop_
_entity_poly.entity_id
_entity_poly.type
_entity_poly.pdbx_seq_one_letter_code
_entity_poly.pdbx_strand_id
1 'polypeptide(L)'
;MNKGPDYYDPPALATHPNGDQFAGSETCRECHGEIYESHLETAHYNTSAMASSRNIKGDFREGSNRVELPEVDFVMQKKGSTVYQHTQNKEGIDQKEPDKVDIVIGSGVKGQSFLTWDNDRLFQLQVSYFPPTQTWINSPGYPPEILQRPILDGCLKCHVTFAKNKDFSGAGNRYEANQVLFGVDCERCHRPAAKHVSYHRKHPEIKSAMFMLKLDTLPRQQRLDVCAQCHSGPRDRLLQGNSFSFLSGETLDDYARNFYTGQPDAELDVHGNQYGLLASSLCFIKSENMDCSTCHSPHKNQRDKTDYFNQQCLSCHNSGTTSRGFREHITASITSNCIECHMPNIASKVMSVQLAGDSVATAVYVRTHLIGIYR
;
A
#
# COMPACT_ATOMS: atom_id res chain seq x y z
N MET A 1 -27.52 -30.59 7.13
CA MET A 1 -27.85 -29.32 7.81
C MET A 1 -28.19 -28.30 6.74
N ASN A 2 -29.43 -27.82 6.68
CA ASN A 2 -29.79 -26.74 5.75
C ASN A 2 -29.11 -25.46 6.20
N LYS A 3 -28.19 -24.94 5.38
CA LYS A 3 -27.57 -23.65 5.61
C LYS A 3 -28.54 -22.56 5.14
N GLY A 4 -28.69 -21.48 5.90
CA GLY A 4 -29.61 -20.38 5.58
C GLY A 4 -29.17 -19.59 4.33
N PRO A 5 -30.02 -18.72 3.79
CA PRO A 5 -29.71 -17.90 2.60
C PRO A 5 -28.44 -17.04 2.79
N ASP A 6 -28.24 -16.48 3.98
CA ASP A 6 -27.05 -15.68 4.32
C ASP A 6 -25.73 -16.46 4.24
N TYR A 7 -25.80 -17.80 4.33
CA TYR A 7 -24.62 -18.63 4.11
C TYR A 7 -24.20 -18.56 2.64
N TYR A 8 -25.14 -18.68 1.72
CA TYR A 8 -24.82 -18.76 0.30
C TYR A 8 -24.59 -17.41 -0.33
N ASP A 9 -25.32 -16.37 0.07
CA ASP A 9 -25.24 -15.04 -0.49
C ASP A 9 -24.73 -14.07 0.58
N PRO A 10 -23.41 -13.83 0.70
CA PRO A 10 -22.89 -12.90 1.70
C PRO A 10 -23.42 -11.49 1.41
N PRO A 11 -23.71 -10.69 2.46
CA PRO A 11 -24.13 -9.31 2.26
C PRO A 11 -23.02 -8.55 1.52
N ALA A 12 -23.41 -7.77 0.50
CA ALA A 12 -22.46 -6.93 -0.23
C ALA A 12 -21.91 -5.84 0.70
N LEU A 13 -20.60 -5.86 0.96
CA LEU A 13 -19.95 -4.87 1.82
C LEU A 13 -19.80 -3.51 1.11
N ALA A 14 -19.57 -3.57 -0.20
CA ALA A 14 -19.55 -2.41 -1.06
C ALA A 14 -19.99 -2.80 -2.49
N THR A 15 -20.26 -1.80 -3.32
CA THR A 15 -20.61 -1.99 -4.73
C THR A 15 -19.74 -1.08 -5.57
N HIS A 16 -18.99 -1.70 -6.48
CA HIS A 16 -18.17 -1.00 -7.45
C HIS A 16 -19.06 -0.19 -8.42
N PRO A 17 -18.59 0.92 -9.01
CA PRO A 17 -19.40 1.72 -9.95
C PRO A 17 -19.98 0.95 -11.15
N ASN A 18 -19.37 -0.18 -11.55
CA ASN A 18 -19.88 -1.05 -12.60
C ASN A 18 -21.03 -1.99 -12.14
N GLY A 19 -21.41 -1.95 -10.86
CA GLY A 19 -22.46 -2.78 -10.26
C GLY A 19 -21.99 -4.10 -9.64
N ASP A 20 -20.72 -4.49 -9.80
CA ASP A 20 -20.19 -5.68 -9.13
C ASP A 20 -20.01 -5.44 -7.62
N GLN A 21 -20.21 -6.51 -6.84
CA GLN A 21 -20.27 -6.44 -5.39
C GLN A 21 -19.06 -7.11 -4.74
N PHE A 22 -18.57 -6.49 -3.68
CA PHE A 22 -17.46 -7.01 -2.86
C PHE A 22 -17.99 -7.99 -1.82
N ALA A 23 -17.35 -9.15 -1.73
CA ALA A 23 -17.66 -10.20 -0.76
C ALA A 23 -16.96 -9.98 0.59
N GLY A 24 -15.85 -9.24 0.60
CA GLY A 24 -14.93 -9.12 1.73
C GLY A 24 -13.95 -10.29 1.78
N SER A 25 -12.68 -9.99 2.03
CA SER A 25 -11.60 -10.98 2.07
C SER A 25 -11.79 -12.12 3.07
N GLU A 26 -12.53 -11.92 4.17
CA GLU A 26 -12.84 -12.99 5.13
C GLU A 26 -13.57 -14.18 4.48
N THR A 27 -14.40 -13.93 3.47
CA THR A 27 -15.12 -14.98 2.74
C THR A 27 -14.17 -15.88 1.94
N CYS A 28 -13.02 -15.35 1.50
CA CYS A 28 -12.02 -16.11 0.77
C CYS A 28 -11.36 -17.20 1.63
N ARG A 29 -11.24 -16.97 2.95
CA ARG A 29 -10.63 -17.89 3.92
C ARG A 29 -11.31 -19.27 3.93
N GLU A 30 -12.61 -19.32 3.69
CA GLU A 30 -13.42 -20.55 3.73
C GLU A 30 -12.94 -21.61 2.73
N CYS A 31 -12.38 -21.20 1.59
CA CYS A 31 -11.88 -22.09 0.54
C CYS A 31 -10.38 -21.92 0.27
N HIS A 32 -9.80 -20.76 0.57
CA HIS A 32 -8.40 -20.40 0.31
C HIS A 32 -7.64 -20.08 1.60
N GLY A 33 -7.85 -20.88 2.65
CA GLY A 33 -7.32 -20.65 4.00
C GLY A 33 -5.81 -20.37 4.04
N GLU A 34 -4.98 -21.23 3.44
CA GLU A 34 -3.52 -21.05 3.47
C GLU A 34 -3.05 -19.72 2.84
N ILE A 35 -3.64 -19.35 1.69
CA ILE A 35 -3.31 -18.10 1.00
C ILE A 35 -3.77 -16.91 1.82
N TYR A 36 -4.98 -17.00 2.39
CA TYR A 36 -5.54 -15.95 3.24
C TYR A 36 -4.64 -15.68 4.45
N GLU A 37 -4.30 -16.71 5.23
CA GLU A 37 -3.47 -16.57 6.44
C GLU A 37 -2.08 -15.99 6.10
N SER A 38 -1.47 -16.46 5.00
CA SER A 38 -0.20 -15.90 4.52
C SER A 38 -0.34 -14.42 4.10
N HIS A 39 -1.46 -14.05 3.48
CA HIS A 39 -1.69 -12.68 3.04
C HIS A 39 -1.85 -11.70 4.21
N LEU A 40 -2.43 -12.15 5.33
CA LEU A 40 -2.56 -11.33 6.55
C LEU A 40 -1.21 -10.82 7.08
N GLU A 41 -0.12 -11.54 6.81
CA GLU A 41 1.23 -11.16 7.22
C GLU A 41 1.88 -10.13 6.30
N THR A 42 1.27 -9.81 5.16
CA THR A 42 1.84 -8.92 4.15
C THR A 42 1.67 -7.44 4.51
N ALA A 43 2.54 -6.60 3.96
CA ALA A 43 2.37 -5.15 4.05
C ALA A 43 1.13 -4.65 3.29
N HIS A 44 0.66 -5.37 2.27
CA HIS A 44 -0.56 -5.06 1.53
C HIS A 44 -1.78 -5.13 2.44
N TYR A 45 -1.98 -6.26 3.12
CA TYR A 45 -3.09 -6.40 4.06
C TYR A 45 -3.01 -5.37 5.20
N ASN A 46 -1.81 -5.20 5.77
CA ASN A 46 -1.61 -4.31 6.92
C ASN A 46 -1.52 -2.81 6.55
N THR A 47 -1.67 -2.42 5.29
CA THR A 47 -1.50 -1.02 4.87
C THR A 47 -2.61 -0.10 5.37
N SER A 48 -3.76 -0.65 5.78
CA SER A 48 -4.75 0.11 6.53
C SER A 48 -5.63 -0.80 7.37
N ALA A 49 -6.21 -0.23 8.43
CA ALA A 49 -7.20 -0.90 9.27
C ALA A 49 -7.99 0.13 10.08
N MET A 50 -9.14 -0.29 10.62
CA MET A 50 -9.74 0.40 11.76
C MET A 50 -8.70 0.51 12.89
N ALA A 51 -8.52 1.70 13.41
CA ALA A 51 -7.51 1.94 14.41
C ALA A 51 -7.90 1.35 15.76
N SER A 52 -6.90 0.79 16.44
CA SER A 52 -6.99 0.43 17.85
C SER A 52 -5.61 0.48 18.49
N SER A 53 -5.56 0.49 19.81
CA SER A 53 -4.29 0.40 20.53
C SER A 53 -3.48 -0.88 20.25
N ARG A 54 -4.04 -1.86 19.53
CA ARG A 54 -3.34 -3.11 19.18
C ARG A 54 -2.58 -3.03 17.86
N ASN A 55 -3.00 -2.14 16.94
CA ASN A 55 -2.39 -2.02 15.62
C ASN A 55 -1.66 -0.69 15.39
N ILE A 56 -1.78 0.26 16.33
CA ILE A 56 -0.91 1.43 16.41
C ILE A 56 0.37 1.06 17.17
N LYS A 57 1.53 1.19 16.51
CA LYS A 57 2.84 0.77 17.05
C LYS A 57 3.46 1.78 18.01
N GLY A 58 2.91 2.98 18.11
CA GLY A 58 3.46 4.05 18.93
C GLY A 58 3.31 3.81 20.43
N ASP A 59 4.23 4.39 21.19
CA ASP A 59 4.25 4.33 22.65
C ASP A 59 3.34 5.41 23.24
N PHE A 60 2.50 5.02 24.21
CA PHE A 60 1.55 5.90 24.87
C PHE A 60 1.94 6.27 26.31
N ARG A 61 3.14 5.85 26.76
CA ARG A 61 3.67 6.25 28.07
C ARG A 61 3.95 7.74 28.10
N GLU A 62 3.70 8.35 29.25
CA GLU A 62 3.98 9.78 29.46
C GLU A 62 5.45 10.09 29.17
N GLY A 63 5.69 11.14 28.39
CA GLY A 63 7.01 11.56 27.94
C GLY A 63 7.44 10.98 26.59
N SER A 64 6.97 9.78 26.21
CA SER A 64 7.22 9.19 24.88
C SER A 64 6.04 9.31 23.93
N ASN A 65 4.92 9.89 24.38
CA ASN A 65 3.66 9.97 23.65
C ASN A 65 3.36 11.38 23.07
N ARG A 66 4.39 12.17 22.81
CA ARG A 66 4.23 13.58 22.41
C ARG A 66 5.03 13.96 21.17
N VAL A 67 4.51 14.97 20.46
CA VAL A 67 5.22 15.70 19.41
C VAL A 67 5.16 17.17 19.79
N GLU A 68 6.32 17.80 19.99
CA GLU A 68 6.42 19.20 20.37
C GLU A 68 6.79 20.05 19.16
N LEU A 69 5.94 21.03 18.82
CA LEU A 69 6.18 22.00 17.75
C LEU A 69 6.26 23.42 18.33
N PRO A 70 6.74 24.43 17.58
CA PRO A 70 6.91 25.79 18.10
C PRO A 70 5.66 26.38 18.79
N GLU A 71 4.47 26.19 18.21
CA GLU A 71 3.22 26.81 18.68
C GLU A 71 2.25 25.83 19.35
N VAL A 72 2.38 24.53 19.05
CA VAL A 72 1.43 23.50 19.45
C VAL A 72 2.16 22.22 19.87
N ASP A 73 1.64 21.56 20.89
CA ASP A 73 2.04 20.20 21.24
C ASP A 73 0.91 19.23 20.91
N PHE A 74 1.27 18.05 20.42
CA PHE A 74 0.34 16.94 20.25
C PHE A 74 0.64 15.84 21.26
N VAL A 75 -0.38 15.35 21.95
CA VAL A 75 -0.27 14.26 22.92
C VAL A 75 -1.13 13.08 22.49
N MET A 76 -0.50 11.94 22.27
CA MET A 76 -1.16 10.69 21.91
C MET A 76 -1.65 9.98 23.17
N GLN A 77 -2.95 9.72 23.26
CA GLN A 77 -3.58 9.12 24.43
C GLN A 77 -4.36 7.87 24.04
N LYS A 78 -4.40 6.91 24.97
CA LYS A 78 -5.17 5.68 24.83
C LYS A 78 -6.20 5.62 25.95
N LYS A 79 -7.48 5.42 25.60
CA LYS A 79 -8.57 5.11 26.54
C LYS A 79 -9.19 3.76 26.13
N GLY A 80 -8.91 2.72 26.91
CA GLY A 80 -9.28 1.35 26.54
C GLY A 80 -8.58 0.92 25.25
N SER A 81 -9.36 0.51 24.23
CA SER A 81 -8.84 0.17 22.89
C SER A 81 -8.74 1.38 21.95
N THR A 82 -9.34 2.51 22.29
CA THR A 82 -9.42 3.70 21.42
C THR A 82 -8.22 4.61 21.67
N VAL A 83 -7.70 5.18 20.59
CA VAL A 83 -6.57 6.12 20.62
C VAL A 83 -7.05 7.50 20.16
N TYR A 84 -6.47 8.54 20.75
CA TYR A 84 -6.81 9.93 20.52
C TYR A 84 -5.54 10.76 20.31
N GLN A 85 -5.63 11.78 19.48
CA GLN A 85 -4.67 12.87 19.41
C GLN A 85 -5.25 14.08 20.14
N HIS A 86 -4.57 14.53 21.18
CA HIS A 86 -4.90 15.77 21.88
C HIS A 86 -4.02 16.89 21.32
N THR A 87 -4.60 18.02 20.99
CA THR A 87 -3.90 19.22 20.51
C THR A 87 -3.83 20.24 21.63
N GLN A 88 -2.64 20.74 21.96
CA GLN A 88 -2.40 21.66 23.07
C GLN A 88 -1.69 22.92 22.56
N ASN A 89 -2.44 24.01 22.40
CA ASN A 89 -1.86 25.31 22.05
C ASN A 89 -1.02 25.88 23.20
N LYS A 90 0.20 26.32 22.90
CA LYS A 90 1.13 26.89 23.89
C LYS A 90 0.74 28.29 24.35
N GLU A 91 0.00 29.04 23.54
CA GLU A 91 -0.47 30.40 23.86
C GLU A 91 -1.70 30.43 24.79
N GLY A 92 -2.19 29.26 25.22
CA GLY A 92 -3.23 29.16 26.24
C GLY A 92 -4.62 29.42 25.68
N ILE A 93 -5.22 28.37 25.14
CA ILE A 93 -6.58 27.86 25.39
C ILE A 93 -6.74 26.75 24.35
N ASP A 94 -6.93 25.52 24.81
CA ASP A 94 -7.58 24.50 24.00
C ASP A 94 -8.52 23.68 24.88
N GLN A 95 -9.81 23.96 24.76
CA GLN A 95 -10.91 23.12 25.25
C GLN A 95 -11.45 22.23 24.13
N LYS A 96 -10.67 22.00 23.06
CA LYS A 96 -11.10 21.10 22.00
C LYS A 96 -11.01 19.67 22.50
N GLU A 97 -12.12 18.93 22.34
CA GLU A 97 -12.12 17.50 22.60
C GLU A 97 -11.04 16.79 21.74
N PRO A 98 -10.36 15.76 22.28
CA PRO A 98 -9.33 15.03 21.54
C PRO A 98 -9.89 14.41 20.25
N ASP A 99 -9.16 14.55 19.15
CA ASP A 99 -9.55 13.94 17.89
C ASP A 99 -9.33 12.42 17.98
N LYS A 100 -10.38 11.65 17.68
CA LYS A 100 -10.31 10.19 17.71
C LYS A 100 -9.49 9.69 16.52
N VAL A 101 -8.57 8.77 16.77
CA VAL A 101 -7.91 8.02 15.72
C VAL A 101 -8.85 6.91 15.25
N ASP A 102 -9.45 7.07 14.07
CA ASP A 102 -10.43 6.12 13.52
C ASP A 102 -9.80 5.10 12.59
N ILE A 103 -8.81 5.51 11.79
CA ILE A 103 -8.15 4.65 10.80
C ILE A 103 -6.63 4.79 10.95
N VAL A 104 -5.93 3.66 10.88
CA VAL A 104 -4.47 3.64 10.73
C VAL A 104 -4.13 3.36 9.27
N ILE A 105 -3.20 4.14 8.71
CA ILE A 105 -2.65 3.98 7.36
C ILE A 105 -1.15 3.70 7.48
N GLY A 106 -0.66 2.75 6.71
CA GLY A 106 0.71 2.27 6.71
C GLY A 106 0.88 0.96 7.51
N SER A 107 1.60 0.01 6.92
CA SER A 107 1.92 -1.30 7.53
C SER A 107 2.85 -1.24 8.76
N GLY A 108 3.29 -0.05 9.14
CA GLY A 108 4.21 0.17 10.25
C GLY A 108 5.62 -0.35 9.98
N VAL A 109 6.04 -0.46 8.72
CA VAL A 109 7.42 -0.77 8.34
C VAL A 109 8.24 0.52 8.26
N LYS A 110 7.71 1.52 7.58
CA LYS A 110 8.35 2.83 7.37
C LYS A 110 7.58 3.98 8.01
N GLY A 111 6.33 3.77 8.41
CA GLY A 111 5.50 4.80 9.03
C GLY A 111 4.09 4.29 9.29
N GLN A 112 3.42 4.95 10.24
CA GLN A 112 1.97 4.91 10.39
C GLN A 112 1.44 6.34 10.49
N SER A 113 0.43 6.65 9.69
CA SER A 113 -0.35 7.89 9.78
C SER A 113 -1.76 7.54 10.21
N PHE A 114 -2.48 8.53 10.73
CA PHE A 114 -3.78 8.32 11.35
C PHE A 114 -4.82 9.22 10.72
N LEU A 115 -6.02 8.70 10.52
CA LEU A 115 -7.14 9.45 9.98
C LEU A 115 -8.27 9.53 11.00
N THR A 116 -9.04 10.61 10.91
CA THR A 116 -10.21 10.87 11.76
C THR A 116 -11.40 11.26 10.89
N TRP A 117 -12.60 10.85 11.29
CA TRP A 117 -13.85 11.26 10.67
C TRP A 117 -14.38 12.55 11.31
N ASP A 118 -14.74 13.51 10.47
CA ASP A 118 -15.69 14.58 10.81
C ASP A 118 -16.96 14.35 9.98
N ASN A 119 -17.97 13.77 10.61
CA ASN A 119 -19.18 13.30 9.94
C ASN A 119 -18.85 12.34 8.78
N ASP A 120 -19.08 12.75 7.53
CA ASP A 120 -18.73 11.96 6.34
C ASP A 120 -17.41 12.38 5.69
N ARG A 121 -16.69 13.34 6.27
CA ARG A 121 -15.40 13.84 5.78
C ARG A 121 -14.24 13.15 6.47
N LEU A 122 -13.25 12.75 5.69
CA LEU A 122 -12.03 12.11 6.19
C LEU A 122 -10.86 13.09 6.19
N PHE A 123 -10.13 13.15 7.31
CA PHE A 123 -8.96 14.00 7.48
C PHE A 123 -7.78 13.22 8.02
N GLN A 124 -6.57 13.59 7.60
CA GLN A 124 -5.34 13.11 8.23
C GLN A 124 -5.11 13.88 9.54
N LEU A 125 -4.76 13.15 10.59
CA LEU A 125 -4.23 13.70 11.82
C LEU A 125 -2.75 14.06 11.65
N GLN A 126 -2.35 15.16 12.28
CA GLN A 126 -1.04 15.75 12.08
C GLN A 126 0.10 14.89 12.65
N VAL A 127 -0.13 14.04 13.64
CA VAL A 127 0.90 13.14 14.17
C VAL A 127 0.97 11.85 13.35
N SER A 128 2.19 11.40 13.07
CA SER A 128 2.51 10.06 12.57
C SER A 128 3.42 9.33 13.56
N TYR A 129 3.50 8.01 13.46
CA TYR A 129 4.52 7.22 14.13
C TYR A 129 5.58 6.75 13.13
N PHE A 130 6.85 6.88 13.50
CA PHE A 130 7.99 6.46 12.69
C PHE A 130 8.71 5.27 13.34
N PRO A 131 8.40 4.02 12.92
CA PRO A 131 8.98 2.82 13.50
C PRO A 131 10.52 2.74 13.51
N PRO A 132 11.26 3.22 12.48
CA PRO A 132 12.71 3.14 12.47
C PRO A 132 13.39 3.82 13.66
N THR A 133 12.85 4.94 14.16
CA THR A 133 13.35 5.64 15.36
C THR A 133 12.49 5.40 16.59
N GLN A 134 11.35 4.72 16.43
CA GLN A 134 10.38 4.45 17.49
C GLN A 134 9.81 5.73 18.12
N THR A 135 9.60 6.78 17.32
CA THR A 135 9.11 8.08 17.80
C THR A 135 7.84 8.50 17.10
N TRP A 136 7.01 9.27 17.81
CA TRP A 136 6.00 10.11 17.16
C TRP A 136 6.68 11.28 16.46
N ILE A 137 6.13 11.68 15.32
CA ILE A 137 6.66 12.74 14.47
C ILE A 137 5.52 13.62 13.98
N ASN A 138 5.84 14.85 13.58
CA ASN A 138 4.94 15.59 12.71
C ASN A 138 4.86 14.85 11.37
N SER A 139 3.65 14.61 10.88
CA SER A 139 3.41 13.92 9.62
C SER A 139 4.16 14.62 8.49
N PRO A 140 4.83 13.88 7.57
CA PRO A 140 5.52 14.50 6.45
C PRO A 140 4.63 15.49 5.66
N GLY A 141 5.22 16.65 5.34
CA GLY A 141 4.58 17.75 4.63
C GLY A 141 3.61 18.60 5.47
N TYR A 142 3.42 18.33 6.76
CA TYR A 142 2.67 19.25 7.63
C TYR A 142 3.55 20.44 8.03
N PRO A 143 2.96 21.63 8.14
CA PRO A 143 3.64 22.77 8.72
C PRO A 143 3.74 22.60 10.26
N PRO A 144 4.48 23.47 10.98
CA PRO A 144 4.54 23.43 12.44
C PRO A 144 3.22 23.85 13.13
N GLU A 145 2.34 24.59 12.44
CA GLU A 145 1.04 25.01 12.95
C GLU A 145 -0.04 23.94 12.72
N ILE A 146 -1.20 24.09 13.37
CA ILE A 146 -2.34 23.18 13.19
C ILE A 146 -2.89 23.30 11.77
N LEU A 147 -2.95 22.18 11.06
CA LEU A 147 -3.55 22.11 9.72
C LEU A 147 -4.55 20.97 9.63
N GLN A 148 -5.72 21.22 9.05
CA GLN A 148 -6.60 20.13 8.61
C GLN A 148 -6.24 19.73 7.19
N ARG A 149 -5.92 18.45 6.97
CA ARG A 149 -5.60 17.90 5.66
C ARG A 149 -6.68 16.92 5.21
N PRO A 150 -7.52 17.28 4.22
CA PRO A 150 -8.54 16.37 3.70
C PRO A 150 -7.90 15.16 2.99
N ILE A 151 -8.48 13.98 3.17
CA ILE A 151 -8.07 12.76 2.47
C ILE A 151 -8.91 12.53 1.23
N LEU A 152 -8.29 12.62 0.07
CA LEU A 152 -8.92 12.38 -1.24
C LEU A 152 -8.67 10.94 -1.72
N ASP A 153 -9.42 10.54 -2.75
CA ASP A 153 -9.31 9.22 -3.39
C ASP A 153 -7.86 8.89 -3.80
N GLY A 154 -7.08 9.91 -4.21
CA GLY A 154 -5.69 9.77 -4.59
C GLY A 154 -4.81 9.10 -3.51
N CYS A 155 -5.11 9.34 -2.23
CA CYS A 155 -4.45 8.64 -1.12
C CYS A 155 -5.04 7.24 -0.92
N LEU A 156 -6.37 7.13 -0.87
CA LEU A 156 -7.03 5.88 -0.53
C LEU A 156 -6.83 4.79 -1.57
N LYS A 157 -6.75 5.12 -2.86
CA LYS A 157 -6.60 4.15 -3.96
C LYS A 157 -5.42 3.19 -3.82
N CYS A 158 -4.39 3.58 -3.07
CA CYS A 158 -3.21 2.74 -2.80
C CYS A 158 -3.20 2.09 -1.41
N HIS A 159 -4.09 2.51 -0.53
CA HIS A 159 -4.08 2.13 0.89
C HIS A 159 -5.35 1.39 1.33
N VAL A 160 -6.38 1.32 0.50
CA VAL A 160 -7.59 0.55 0.77
C VAL A 160 -7.97 -0.26 -0.46
N THR A 161 -8.80 -1.28 -0.26
CA THR A 161 -9.34 -2.12 -1.32
C THR A 161 -10.40 -1.36 -2.09
N PHE A 162 -11.26 -0.63 -1.35
CA PHE A 162 -12.29 0.20 -1.92
C PHE A 162 -12.74 1.27 -0.92
N ALA A 163 -13.12 2.44 -1.42
CA ALA A 163 -13.85 3.44 -0.65
C ALA A 163 -14.89 4.09 -1.55
N LYS A 164 -16.16 4.08 -1.15
CA LYS A 164 -17.19 4.79 -1.89
C LYS A 164 -17.18 6.28 -1.55
N ASN A 165 -16.62 7.07 -2.47
CA ASN A 165 -16.76 8.52 -2.41
C ASN A 165 -18.21 8.93 -2.69
N LYS A 166 -18.74 9.87 -1.91
CA LYS A 166 -20.08 10.44 -2.12
C LYS A 166 -20.12 11.38 -3.33
N ASP A 167 -18.99 11.95 -3.69
CA ASP A 167 -18.76 12.63 -4.96
C ASP A 167 -18.04 11.67 -5.91
N PHE A 168 -18.73 11.20 -6.94
CA PHE A 168 -18.18 10.24 -7.88
C PHE A 168 -16.91 10.73 -8.58
N SER A 169 -16.70 12.05 -8.71
CA SER A 169 -15.48 12.60 -9.31
C SER A 169 -14.20 12.24 -8.54
N GLY A 170 -14.32 11.84 -7.26
CA GLY A 170 -13.18 11.56 -6.39
C GLY A 170 -12.43 12.81 -5.92
N ALA A 171 -12.92 14.02 -6.26
CA ALA A 171 -12.29 15.30 -5.90
C ALA A 171 -12.60 15.76 -4.47
N GLY A 172 -13.59 15.14 -3.81
CA GLY A 172 -13.97 15.41 -2.42
C GLY A 172 -13.39 14.41 -1.42
N ASN A 173 -13.40 14.77 -0.14
CA ASN A 173 -13.01 13.89 0.97
C ASN A 173 -14.20 13.25 1.70
N ARG A 174 -15.35 13.11 1.02
CA ARG A 174 -16.60 12.62 1.62
C ARG A 174 -16.86 11.17 1.22
N TYR A 175 -17.06 10.30 2.19
CA TYR A 175 -17.21 8.86 1.94
C TYR A 175 -18.38 8.25 2.68
N GLU A 176 -18.89 7.14 2.16
CA GLU A 176 -19.75 6.23 2.92
C GLU A 176 -18.87 5.39 3.85
N ALA A 177 -18.79 5.74 5.13
CA ALA A 177 -17.86 5.12 6.09
C ALA A 177 -18.07 3.60 6.23
N ASN A 178 -19.29 3.09 6.01
CA ASN A 178 -19.62 1.67 6.02
C ASN A 178 -19.27 0.93 4.72
N GLN A 179 -18.77 1.63 3.69
CA GLN A 179 -18.33 1.06 2.41
C GLN A 179 -16.84 1.37 2.15
N VAL A 180 -16.05 1.40 3.22
CA VAL A 180 -14.58 1.43 3.16
C VAL A 180 -14.05 0.04 3.51
N LEU A 181 -13.35 -0.58 2.55
CA LEU A 181 -12.74 -1.89 2.69
C LEU A 181 -11.23 -1.73 2.89
N PHE A 182 -10.74 -1.97 4.11
CA PHE A 182 -9.35 -1.75 4.49
C PHE A 182 -8.37 -2.77 3.89
N GLY A 183 -7.08 -2.46 4.00
CA GLY A 183 -5.99 -3.20 3.40
C GLY A 183 -5.99 -3.11 1.87
N VAL A 184 -4.92 -3.56 1.25
CA VAL A 184 -4.96 -4.05 -0.13
C VAL A 184 -5.23 -5.55 -0.02
N ASP A 185 -6.51 -5.91 -0.06
CA ASP A 185 -6.98 -7.28 0.15
C ASP A 185 -7.13 -8.06 -1.16
N CYS A 186 -7.73 -9.24 -1.08
CA CYS A 186 -7.93 -10.14 -2.21
C CYS A 186 -8.62 -9.43 -3.40
N GLU A 187 -9.69 -8.68 -3.14
CA GLU A 187 -10.57 -8.13 -4.18
C GLU A 187 -9.98 -6.88 -4.84
N ARG A 188 -8.95 -6.27 -4.25
CA ARG A 188 -8.19 -5.18 -4.88
C ARG A 188 -7.42 -5.65 -6.12
N CYS A 189 -6.93 -6.89 -6.09
CA CYS A 189 -6.23 -7.51 -7.21
C CYS A 189 -7.13 -8.47 -8.01
N HIS A 190 -8.08 -9.13 -7.36
CA HIS A 190 -8.93 -10.15 -7.97
C HIS A 190 -10.33 -9.67 -8.39
N ARG A 191 -10.60 -8.36 -8.29
CA ARG A 191 -11.91 -7.74 -8.59
C ARG A 191 -12.97 -8.09 -7.53
N PRO A 192 -14.14 -7.41 -7.52
CA PRO A 192 -15.23 -7.78 -6.62
C PRO A 192 -15.74 -9.20 -6.90
N ALA A 193 -15.80 -10.05 -5.87
CA ALA A 193 -15.89 -11.51 -6.00
C ALA A 193 -17.20 -12.09 -5.44
N ALA A 194 -18.22 -11.28 -5.12
CA ALA A 194 -19.47 -11.78 -4.51
C ALA A 194 -20.15 -12.88 -5.36
N LYS A 195 -20.17 -12.74 -6.69
CA LYS A 195 -20.72 -13.75 -7.61
C LYS A 195 -19.95 -15.07 -7.54
N HIS A 196 -18.62 -15.00 -7.43
CA HIS A 196 -17.76 -16.18 -7.31
C HIS A 196 -18.02 -16.93 -6.00
N VAL A 197 -18.03 -16.20 -4.88
CA VAL A 197 -18.28 -16.77 -3.55
C VAL A 197 -19.67 -17.42 -3.50
N SER A 198 -20.70 -16.71 -3.95
CA SER A 198 -22.07 -17.23 -3.96
C SER A 198 -22.21 -18.51 -4.77
N TYR A 199 -21.64 -18.52 -5.98
CA TYR A 199 -21.70 -19.69 -6.83
C TYR A 199 -21.03 -20.91 -6.19
N HIS A 200 -19.80 -20.77 -5.68
CA HIS A 200 -19.07 -21.92 -5.13
C HIS A 200 -19.60 -22.41 -3.79
N ARG A 201 -20.22 -21.54 -2.98
CA ARG A 201 -20.94 -21.99 -1.78
C ARG A 201 -22.15 -22.86 -2.16
N LYS A 202 -22.85 -22.54 -3.25
CA LYS A 202 -23.98 -23.32 -3.80
C LYS A 202 -23.53 -24.60 -4.53
N HIS A 203 -22.33 -24.58 -5.11
CA HIS A 203 -21.77 -25.65 -5.95
C HIS A 203 -20.35 -26.07 -5.50
N PRO A 204 -20.18 -26.62 -4.28
CA PRO A 204 -18.86 -26.90 -3.68
C PRO A 204 -18.04 -27.96 -4.43
N GLU A 205 -18.69 -28.82 -5.23
CA GLU A 205 -18.07 -29.83 -6.07
C GLU A 205 -17.35 -29.24 -7.30
N ILE A 206 -17.78 -28.06 -7.78
CA ILE A 206 -17.20 -27.41 -8.94
C ILE A 206 -15.88 -26.74 -8.56
N LYS A 207 -14.78 -27.13 -9.22
CA LYS A 207 -13.42 -26.65 -8.94
C LYS A 207 -12.89 -25.60 -9.93
N SER A 208 -13.56 -25.43 -11.07
CA SER A 208 -13.23 -24.36 -12.01
C SER A 208 -13.59 -23.00 -11.40
N ALA A 209 -12.71 -22.01 -11.51
CA ALA A 209 -12.89 -20.65 -10.95
C ALA A 209 -13.98 -19.86 -11.70
N MET A 210 -15.25 -20.18 -11.44
CA MET A 210 -16.40 -19.52 -12.05
C MET A 210 -16.49 -18.07 -11.55
N PHE A 211 -16.86 -17.15 -12.45
CA PHE A 211 -16.99 -15.70 -12.17
C PHE A 211 -15.70 -15.03 -11.67
N MET A 212 -14.53 -15.62 -11.92
CA MET A 212 -13.24 -15.00 -11.61
C MET A 212 -12.35 -14.93 -12.84
N LEU A 213 -11.63 -13.81 -12.95
CA LEU A 213 -10.63 -13.62 -13.98
C LEU A 213 -9.33 -14.34 -13.60
N LYS A 214 -8.78 -15.11 -14.53
CA LYS A 214 -7.46 -15.74 -14.37
C LYS A 214 -6.35 -14.77 -14.78
N LEU A 215 -5.67 -14.19 -13.79
CA LEU A 215 -4.64 -13.16 -14.03
C LEU A 215 -3.46 -13.67 -14.86
N ASP A 216 -3.09 -14.93 -14.75
CA ASP A 216 -2.00 -15.58 -15.50
C ASP A 216 -2.28 -15.70 -17.00
N THR A 217 -3.55 -15.65 -17.41
CA THR A 217 -3.97 -15.67 -18.82
C THR A 217 -3.96 -14.29 -19.47
N LEU A 218 -3.78 -13.23 -18.69
CA LEU A 218 -3.79 -11.86 -19.21
C LEU A 218 -2.50 -11.53 -19.97
N PRO A 219 -2.57 -10.65 -20.99
CA PRO A 219 -1.40 -10.00 -21.56
C PRO A 219 -0.48 -9.41 -20.47
N ARG A 220 0.83 -9.43 -20.71
CA ARG A 220 1.83 -8.95 -19.75
C ARG A 220 1.53 -7.55 -19.20
N GLN A 221 1.12 -6.62 -20.07
CA GLN A 221 0.81 -5.25 -19.63
C GLN A 221 -0.35 -5.22 -18.64
N GLN A 222 -1.43 -5.98 -18.88
CA GLN A 222 -2.58 -6.01 -17.98
C GLN A 222 -2.26 -6.67 -16.63
N ARG A 223 -1.30 -7.62 -16.59
CA ARG A 223 -0.78 -8.15 -15.32
C ARG A 223 0.02 -7.10 -14.55
N LEU A 224 0.85 -6.32 -15.25
CA LEU A 224 1.61 -5.23 -14.67
C LEU A 224 0.70 -4.11 -14.15
N ASP A 225 -0.39 -3.82 -14.87
CA ASP A 225 -1.37 -2.81 -14.53
C ASP A 225 -2.04 -3.05 -13.16
N VAL A 226 -2.23 -4.32 -12.76
CA VAL A 226 -2.71 -4.71 -11.42
C VAL A 226 -1.80 -4.17 -10.31
N CYS A 227 -0.49 -4.10 -10.55
CA CYS A 227 0.49 -3.55 -9.61
C CYS A 227 0.65 -2.04 -9.83
N ALA A 228 0.66 -1.60 -11.09
CA ALA A 228 0.94 -0.22 -11.49
C ALA A 228 -0.15 0.75 -11.03
N GLN A 229 -1.37 0.30 -10.73
CA GLN A 229 -2.40 1.15 -10.10
C GLN A 229 -1.91 1.83 -8.81
N CYS A 230 -0.90 1.25 -8.13
CA CYS A 230 -0.28 1.82 -6.94
C CYS A 230 1.24 2.01 -7.03
N HIS A 231 1.94 1.14 -7.78
CA HIS A 231 3.41 1.10 -7.83
C HIS A 231 4.01 1.77 -9.09
N SER A 232 3.34 2.73 -9.72
CA SER A 232 3.83 3.43 -10.92
C SER A 232 3.85 4.96 -10.80
N GLY A 233 4.09 5.47 -9.60
CA GLY A 233 4.01 6.88 -9.27
C GLY A 233 2.57 7.30 -8.93
N PRO A 234 2.31 8.62 -8.81
CA PRO A 234 1.07 9.12 -8.22
C PRO A 234 -0.17 8.90 -9.10
N ARG A 235 -0.02 8.87 -10.42
CA ARG A 235 -1.12 8.72 -11.41
C ARG A 235 -2.32 9.62 -11.12
N ASP A 236 -2.05 10.91 -10.93
CA ASP A 236 -3.08 11.88 -10.50
C ASP A 236 -3.99 12.37 -11.64
N ARG A 237 -3.64 12.11 -12.90
CA ARG A 237 -4.49 12.48 -14.03
C ARG A 237 -5.52 11.39 -14.28
N LEU A 238 -6.71 11.55 -13.71
CA LEU A 238 -7.88 10.72 -14.01
C LEU A 238 -8.42 11.04 -15.42
N LEU A 239 -8.68 10.00 -16.20
CA LEU A 239 -9.20 10.06 -17.57
C LEU A 239 -10.62 9.52 -17.66
N GLN A 240 -10.96 8.53 -16.85
CA GLN A 240 -12.27 7.91 -16.80
C GLN A 240 -12.65 7.55 -15.35
N GLY A 241 -13.91 7.79 -14.99
CA GLY A 241 -14.45 7.43 -13.68
C GLY A 241 -13.71 8.13 -12.55
N ASN A 242 -13.30 7.33 -11.55
CA ASN A 242 -12.54 7.76 -10.39
C ASN A 242 -11.39 6.79 -10.07
N SER A 243 -10.67 7.05 -8.98
CA SER A 243 -9.49 6.28 -8.60
C SER A 243 -9.75 4.80 -8.29
N PHE A 244 -11.01 4.40 -8.10
CA PHE A 244 -11.42 3.03 -7.85
C PHE A 244 -12.11 2.37 -9.05
N SER A 245 -12.19 3.05 -10.21
CA SER A 245 -12.94 2.54 -11.37
C SER A 245 -12.22 1.47 -12.18
N PHE A 246 -10.88 1.45 -12.15
CA PHE A 246 -10.07 0.43 -12.81
C PHE A 246 -10.21 -0.92 -12.10
N LEU A 247 -10.39 -1.98 -12.89
CA LEU A 247 -10.35 -3.36 -12.43
C LEU A 247 -9.36 -4.20 -13.24
N SER A 248 -8.68 -5.15 -12.57
CA SER A 248 -7.70 -6.05 -13.17
C SER A 248 -8.21 -6.73 -14.46
N GLY A 249 -7.40 -6.73 -15.52
CA GLY A 249 -7.83 -7.19 -16.86
C GLY A 249 -8.30 -6.07 -17.79
N GLU A 250 -8.38 -4.84 -17.28
CA GLU A 250 -8.54 -3.63 -18.07
C GLU A 250 -7.16 -2.99 -18.33
N THR A 251 -7.13 -1.93 -19.13
CA THR A 251 -5.91 -1.15 -19.41
C THR A 251 -5.87 0.05 -18.48
N LEU A 252 -4.87 0.12 -17.59
CA LEU A 252 -4.81 1.17 -16.56
C LEU A 252 -4.66 2.58 -17.16
N ASP A 253 -3.95 2.69 -18.29
CA ASP A 253 -3.73 3.94 -19.02
C ASP A 253 -5.01 4.54 -19.62
N ASP A 254 -6.12 3.81 -19.66
CA ASP A 254 -7.43 4.35 -20.07
C ASP A 254 -8.14 5.07 -18.92
N TYR A 255 -7.77 4.77 -17.67
CA TYR A 255 -8.40 5.31 -16.46
C TYR A 255 -7.60 6.42 -15.80
N ALA A 256 -6.29 6.24 -15.69
CA ALA A 256 -5.43 7.18 -14.97
C ALA A 256 -4.03 7.21 -15.58
N ARG A 257 -3.34 8.36 -15.57
CA ARG A 257 -1.94 8.49 -16.00
C ARG A 257 -1.16 9.42 -15.08
N ASN A 258 0.16 9.35 -15.13
CA ASN A 258 1.01 10.41 -14.58
C ASN A 258 0.90 11.66 -15.46
N PHE A 259 0.99 12.85 -14.86
CA PHE A 259 1.17 14.08 -15.64
C PHE A 259 2.53 14.05 -16.33
N TYR A 260 2.56 14.32 -17.63
CA TYR A 260 3.81 14.45 -18.38
C TYR A 260 4.45 15.80 -18.00
N THR A 261 5.56 15.78 -17.28
CA THR A 261 6.27 16.99 -16.85
C THR A 261 7.17 17.59 -17.93
N GLY A 262 7.18 17.03 -19.15
CA GLY A 262 8.03 17.53 -20.24
C GLY A 262 9.52 17.21 -20.09
N GLN A 263 9.90 16.43 -19.06
CA GLN A 263 11.27 16.03 -18.78
C GLN A 263 11.38 14.50 -18.97
N PRO A 264 11.90 14.03 -20.12
CA PRO A 264 12.15 12.60 -20.35
C PRO A 264 13.05 11.98 -19.28
N ASP A 265 13.89 12.82 -18.65
CA ASP A 265 14.87 12.47 -17.62
C ASP A 265 14.45 12.91 -16.21
N ALA A 266 13.16 13.16 -15.95
CA ALA A 266 12.70 13.34 -14.57
C ALA A 266 13.05 12.07 -13.78
N GLU A 267 14.08 12.16 -12.93
CA GLU A 267 14.60 11.02 -12.18
C GLU A 267 13.44 10.32 -11.45
N LEU A 268 13.20 9.07 -11.80
CA LEU A 268 12.14 8.25 -11.21
C LEU A 268 12.46 8.06 -9.72
N ASP A 269 11.61 8.60 -8.85
CA ASP A 269 11.78 8.39 -7.42
C ASP A 269 11.58 6.91 -7.05
N VAL A 270 12.33 6.43 -6.07
CA VAL A 270 12.20 5.05 -5.57
C VAL A 270 10.92 4.82 -4.78
N HIS A 271 10.26 5.87 -4.31
CA HIS A 271 8.99 5.77 -3.60
C HIS A 271 7.81 5.64 -4.57
N GLY A 272 7.01 4.60 -4.39
CA GLY A 272 5.77 4.39 -5.15
C GLY A 272 5.91 4.16 -6.66
N ASN A 273 7.12 4.09 -7.24
CA ASN A 273 7.32 3.94 -8.68
C ASN A 273 8.22 2.76 -9.07
N GLN A 274 8.05 1.63 -8.38
CA GLN A 274 8.80 0.40 -8.67
C GLN A 274 8.56 -0.11 -10.09
N TYR A 275 7.36 0.07 -10.64
CA TYR A 275 7.02 -0.28 -12.01
C TYR A 275 7.85 0.51 -13.03
N GLY A 276 7.93 1.85 -12.89
CA GLY A 276 8.71 2.68 -13.82
C GLY A 276 10.19 2.31 -13.81
N LEU A 277 10.76 2.13 -12.61
CA LEU A 277 12.16 1.73 -12.44
C LEU A 277 12.45 0.33 -13.01
N LEU A 278 11.57 -0.64 -12.76
CA LEU A 278 11.68 -1.98 -13.33
C LEU A 278 11.58 -1.95 -14.86
N ALA A 279 10.63 -1.18 -15.40
CA ALA A 279 10.44 -1.03 -16.84
C ALA A 279 11.69 -0.47 -17.56
N SER A 280 12.49 0.34 -16.87
CA SER A 280 13.77 0.86 -17.36
C SER A 280 14.95 -0.11 -17.23
N SER A 281 14.77 -1.25 -16.56
CA SER A 281 15.85 -2.23 -16.34
C SER A 281 16.12 -3.09 -17.57
N LEU A 282 17.39 -3.31 -17.91
CA LEU A 282 17.77 -4.11 -19.09
C LEU A 282 17.22 -5.54 -19.04
N CYS A 283 17.19 -6.17 -17.86
CA CYS A 283 16.63 -7.52 -17.70
C CYS A 283 15.13 -7.57 -18.03
N PHE A 284 14.38 -6.53 -17.66
CA PHE A 284 12.95 -6.43 -17.94
C PHE A 284 12.69 -6.15 -19.42
N ILE A 285 13.45 -5.22 -20.02
CA ILE A 285 13.35 -4.87 -21.45
C ILE A 285 13.64 -6.09 -22.33
N LYS A 286 14.63 -6.91 -21.95
CA LYS A 286 15.03 -8.11 -22.70
C LYS A 286 14.20 -9.36 -22.39
N SER A 287 13.28 -9.29 -21.44
CA SER A 287 12.42 -10.41 -21.08
C SER A 287 11.03 -10.21 -21.64
N GLU A 288 10.51 -11.19 -22.39
CA GLU A 288 9.18 -11.08 -22.99
C GLU A 288 8.05 -11.15 -21.96
N ASN A 289 8.21 -12.01 -20.94
CA ASN A 289 7.14 -12.37 -19.99
C ASN A 289 7.38 -11.92 -18.54
N MET A 290 8.51 -11.26 -18.25
CA MET A 290 8.84 -10.84 -16.88
C MET A 290 7.85 -9.78 -16.36
N ASP A 291 7.38 -9.97 -15.14
CA ASP A 291 6.53 -9.04 -14.41
C ASP A 291 6.89 -9.02 -12.91
N CYS A 292 6.13 -8.28 -12.10
CA CYS A 292 6.36 -8.18 -10.67
C CYS A 292 6.31 -9.55 -9.97
N SER A 293 5.41 -10.44 -10.44
CA SER A 293 5.20 -11.76 -9.86
C SER A 293 6.27 -12.79 -10.23
N THR A 294 7.11 -12.46 -11.22
CA THR A 294 8.31 -13.24 -11.54
C THR A 294 9.27 -13.30 -10.36
N CYS A 295 9.36 -12.22 -9.57
CA CYS A 295 10.25 -12.17 -8.41
C CYS A 295 9.48 -12.21 -7.07
N HIS A 296 8.31 -11.58 -7.00
CA HIS A 296 7.57 -11.40 -5.75
C HIS A 296 6.31 -12.25 -5.69
N SER A 297 6.04 -12.83 -4.52
CA SER A 297 4.71 -13.38 -4.24
C SER A 297 3.82 -12.27 -3.65
N PRO A 298 2.66 -11.96 -4.26
CA PRO A 298 1.76 -10.93 -3.73
C PRO A 298 1.08 -11.35 -2.41
N HIS A 299 1.08 -12.66 -2.11
CA HIS A 299 0.38 -13.26 -0.97
C HIS A 299 1.30 -13.67 0.18
N LYS A 300 2.63 -13.50 0.05
CA LYS A 300 3.59 -13.91 1.08
C LYS A 300 4.41 -12.73 1.55
N ASN A 301 4.66 -12.66 2.85
CA ASN A 301 5.64 -11.73 3.38
C ASN A 301 7.06 -12.23 3.05
N GLN A 302 7.73 -11.52 2.15
CA GLN A 302 9.08 -11.84 1.69
C GLN A 302 10.15 -10.87 2.21
N ARG A 303 9.85 -10.12 3.29
CA ARG A 303 10.83 -9.22 3.90
C ARG A 303 12.02 -10.01 4.45
N ASP A 304 13.22 -9.46 4.24
CA ASP A 304 14.50 -10.02 4.69
C ASP A 304 14.78 -11.45 4.18
N LYS A 305 14.18 -11.85 3.05
CA LYS A 305 14.41 -13.15 2.40
C LYS A 305 15.48 -13.07 1.31
N THR A 306 16.69 -12.68 1.68
CA THR A 306 17.82 -12.48 0.74
C THR A 306 18.07 -13.70 -0.16
N ASP A 307 18.13 -14.91 0.41
CA ASP A 307 18.38 -16.13 -0.36
C ASP A 307 17.31 -16.41 -1.41
N TYR A 308 16.04 -16.14 -1.09
CA TYR A 308 14.94 -16.28 -2.04
C TYR A 308 15.12 -15.33 -3.23
N PHE A 309 15.48 -14.07 -2.99
CA PHE A 309 15.70 -13.10 -4.07
C PHE A 309 16.93 -13.42 -4.91
N ASN A 310 18.00 -13.91 -4.30
CA ASN A 310 19.16 -14.39 -5.03
C ASN A 310 18.77 -15.53 -5.99
N GLN A 311 17.92 -16.47 -5.56
CA GLN A 311 17.41 -17.53 -6.43
C GLN A 311 16.59 -16.99 -7.62
N GLN A 312 15.82 -15.90 -7.42
CA GLN A 312 15.10 -15.27 -8.54
C GLN A 312 16.09 -14.74 -9.59
N CYS A 313 17.16 -14.06 -9.17
CA CYS A 313 18.21 -13.60 -10.08
C CYS A 313 18.88 -14.78 -10.80
N LEU A 314 19.28 -15.80 -10.05
CA LEU A 314 19.99 -16.98 -10.57
C LEU A 314 19.15 -17.86 -11.50
N SER A 315 17.81 -17.76 -11.45
CA SER A 315 16.93 -18.45 -12.38
C SER A 315 17.19 -18.06 -13.85
N CYS A 316 17.60 -16.81 -14.09
CA CYS A 316 17.99 -16.29 -15.41
C CYS A 316 19.49 -16.06 -15.55
N HIS A 317 20.20 -15.76 -14.46
CA HIS A 317 21.64 -15.47 -14.43
C HIS A 317 22.43 -16.67 -13.90
N ASN A 318 22.57 -17.70 -14.74
CA ASN A 318 23.36 -18.89 -14.41
C ASN A 318 24.59 -19.02 -15.33
N SER A 319 25.49 -19.95 -14.98
CA SER A 319 26.77 -20.17 -15.68
C SER A 319 26.65 -20.39 -17.20
N GLY A 320 25.48 -20.77 -17.70
CA GLY A 320 25.19 -20.98 -19.12
C GLY A 320 24.63 -19.75 -19.86
N THR A 321 24.14 -18.74 -19.15
CA THR A 321 23.47 -17.56 -19.72
C THR A 321 24.21 -16.24 -19.48
N THR A 322 25.20 -16.21 -18.58
CA THR A 322 25.92 -14.99 -18.20
C THR A 322 27.28 -14.83 -18.88
N SER A 323 27.61 -13.58 -19.25
CA SER A 323 28.91 -13.19 -19.82
C SER A 323 30.08 -13.36 -18.82
N ARG A 324 31.32 -13.29 -19.32
CA ARG A 324 32.59 -13.48 -18.57
C ARG A 324 32.62 -12.83 -17.16
N GLY A 325 32.03 -11.64 -17.00
CA GLY A 325 32.04 -10.91 -15.73
C GLY A 325 31.33 -11.60 -14.54
N PHE A 326 30.36 -12.49 -14.80
CA PHE A 326 29.70 -13.25 -13.73
C PHE A 326 30.64 -14.27 -13.07
N ARG A 327 31.58 -14.85 -13.84
CA ARG A 327 32.53 -15.86 -13.34
C ARG A 327 33.62 -15.24 -12.46
N GLU A 328 33.96 -13.98 -12.69
CA GLU A 328 34.97 -13.23 -11.92
C GLU A 328 34.40 -12.75 -10.57
N HIS A 329 33.10 -12.46 -10.47
CA HIS A 329 32.45 -12.03 -9.22
C HIS A 329 32.21 -13.17 -8.21
N ILE A 330 31.91 -14.40 -8.66
CA ILE A 330 31.60 -15.52 -7.75
C ILE A 330 32.85 -16.08 -7.07
N THR A 331 34.05 -15.89 -7.64
CA THR A 331 35.31 -16.41 -7.07
C THR A 331 35.80 -15.67 -5.83
N ALA A 332 35.26 -14.48 -5.52
CA ALA A 332 35.80 -13.60 -4.49
C ALA A 332 34.83 -13.41 -3.31
N SER A 333 34.53 -14.45 -2.52
CA SER A 333 33.97 -14.34 -1.14
C SER A 333 32.72 -13.42 -0.93
N ILE A 334 32.10 -12.90 -1.99
CA ILE A 334 30.88 -12.11 -1.91
C ILE A 334 29.79 -13.12 -1.57
N THR A 335 29.36 -13.06 -0.31
CA THR A 335 28.08 -13.62 0.10
C THR A 335 27.04 -13.20 -0.94
N SER A 336 26.28 -14.17 -1.43
CA SER A 336 25.50 -14.24 -2.66
C SER A 336 24.41 -13.17 -2.88
N ASN A 337 24.44 -12.03 -2.18
CA ASN A 337 23.39 -11.02 -2.13
C ASN A 337 23.37 -10.10 -3.36
N CYS A 338 22.73 -10.57 -4.44
CA CYS A 338 22.62 -9.84 -5.71
C CYS A 338 21.97 -8.46 -5.53
N ILE A 339 20.94 -8.37 -4.69
CA ILE A 339 20.14 -7.15 -4.55
C ILE A 339 20.92 -6.03 -3.86
N GLU A 340 21.96 -6.32 -3.08
CA GLU A 340 22.74 -5.27 -2.41
C GLU A 340 23.50 -4.38 -3.39
N CYS A 341 24.11 -4.98 -4.42
CA CYS A 341 24.85 -4.24 -5.44
C CYS A 341 23.99 -3.86 -6.65
N HIS A 342 23.06 -4.71 -7.07
CA HIS A 342 22.29 -4.50 -8.30
C HIS A 342 20.95 -3.79 -8.07
N MET A 343 20.53 -3.65 -6.83
CA MET A 343 19.32 -2.94 -6.41
C MET A 343 19.60 -2.17 -5.11
N PRO A 344 20.54 -1.20 -5.09
CA PRO A 344 20.91 -0.52 -3.86
C PRO A 344 19.75 0.26 -3.24
N ASN A 345 19.84 0.50 -1.92
CA ASN A 345 18.94 1.43 -1.25
C ASN A 345 19.31 2.86 -1.63
N ILE A 346 18.34 3.60 -2.19
CA ILE A 346 18.50 4.99 -2.58
C ILE A 346 17.59 5.83 -1.69
N ALA A 347 18.05 7.02 -1.32
CA ALA A 347 17.22 8.00 -0.61
C ALA A 347 16.07 8.44 -1.52
N SER A 348 14.83 8.36 -1.03
CA SER A 348 13.72 9.00 -1.70
C SER A 348 13.91 10.51 -1.66
N LYS A 349 13.67 11.16 -2.80
CA LYS A 349 13.70 12.61 -2.96
C LYS A 349 12.37 13.25 -2.56
N VAL A 350 11.30 12.46 -2.46
CA VAL A 350 9.94 12.92 -2.10
C VAL A 350 9.53 12.55 -0.68
N MET A 351 10.25 11.62 -0.02
CA MET A 351 10.02 11.26 1.37
C MET A 351 11.20 11.59 2.28
N SER A 352 10.98 12.54 3.17
CA SER A 352 11.84 12.82 4.32
C SER A 352 11.00 12.97 5.59
N VAL A 353 11.63 12.71 6.73
CA VAL A 353 11.01 12.80 8.06
C VAL A 353 11.78 13.80 8.90
N GLN A 354 11.08 14.77 9.48
CA GLN A 354 11.68 15.65 10.48
C GLN A 354 11.55 14.99 11.85
N LEU A 355 12.69 14.70 12.50
CA LEU A 355 12.72 14.19 13.86
C LEU A 355 12.82 15.35 14.85
N ALA A 356 12.28 15.16 16.06
CA ALA A 356 12.34 16.17 17.11
C ALA A 356 13.81 16.44 17.51
N GLY A 357 14.24 17.70 17.40
CA GLY A 357 15.60 18.14 17.72
C GLY A 357 16.60 18.13 16.57
N ASP A 358 16.26 17.53 15.42
CA ASP A 358 17.10 17.61 14.22
C ASP A 358 16.81 18.90 13.45
N SER A 359 17.85 19.52 12.89
CA SER A 359 17.72 20.67 11.99
C SER A 359 17.55 20.25 10.52
N VAL A 360 17.75 18.96 10.21
CA VAL A 360 17.74 18.40 8.85
C VAL A 360 16.82 17.19 8.79
N ALA A 361 15.97 17.11 7.77
CA ALA A 361 15.06 15.99 7.59
C ALA A 361 15.83 14.70 7.25
N THR A 362 15.49 13.60 7.94
CA THR A 362 16.03 12.26 7.68
C THR A 362 15.41 11.67 6.42
N ALA A 363 16.22 11.34 5.42
CA ALA A 363 15.75 10.73 4.18
C ALA A 363 15.26 9.29 4.40
N VAL A 364 14.17 8.92 3.73
CA VAL A 364 13.68 7.53 3.74
C VAL A 364 14.33 6.75 2.61
N TYR A 365 15.15 5.76 2.96
CA TYR A 365 15.78 4.87 1.99
C TYR A 365 14.82 3.77 1.53
N VAL A 366 14.77 3.58 0.21
CA VAL A 366 13.98 2.54 -0.47
C VAL A 366 14.85 1.83 -1.50
N ARG A 367 14.65 0.52 -1.61
CA ARG A 367 15.39 -0.31 -2.56
C ARG A 367 14.95 -0.01 -3.99
N THR A 368 15.90 0.38 -4.85
CA THR A 368 15.58 0.66 -6.25
C THR A 368 15.17 -0.60 -6.99
N HIS A 369 14.21 -0.45 -7.91
CA HIS A 369 13.84 -1.50 -8.86
C HIS A 369 14.46 -1.27 -10.24
N LEU A 370 15.36 -0.29 -10.36
CA LEU A 370 16.21 -0.13 -11.53
C LEU A 370 17.37 -1.11 -11.40
N ILE A 371 17.18 -2.32 -11.91
CA ILE A 371 18.17 -3.40 -11.81
C ILE A 371 19.29 -3.13 -12.81
N GLY A 372 20.50 -2.92 -12.31
CA GLY A 372 21.64 -2.52 -13.13
C GLY A 372 22.98 -2.75 -12.45
N ILE A 373 24.07 -2.32 -13.10
CA ILE A 373 25.40 -2.34 -12.53
C ILE A 373 25.71 -0.93 -12.03
N TYR A 374 25.88 -0.79 -10.72
CA TYR A 374 26.24 0.46 -10.06
C TYR A 374 27.76 0.48 -9.82
N ARG A 375 28.39 1.65 -9.94
CA ARG A 375 29.83 1.85 -9.78
C ARG A 375 30.17 2.50 -8.45
#